data_AF-A0A842TKS1-F1
#
_entry.id   AF-A0A842TKS1-F1
#
_cell.length_a   1.000
_cell.length_b   1.000
_cell.length_c   1.000
_cell.angle_alpha   90.00
_cell.angle_beta   90.00
_cell.angle_gamma   90.00
#
_symmetry.space_group_name_H-M   'P 1'
#
loop_
_entity.id
_entity.type
_entity.pdbx_description
1 polymer ?
#
loop_
_entity_poly.entity_id
_entity_poly.type
_entity_poly.pdbx_seq_one_letter_code
_entity_poly.pdbx_strand_id
1 'polypeptide(L)'
;MSKRFPSDFTLKQLVQNTHAHFKNRFDYKLRDFVGVVKVKSIKFFEVKTGQFGRRYVIETKSFPQYSPYFTPVDSRGRERKKQKSLKHNYEIYIELESLSINSRFRAREGSLKKPVFSASPKVKYREMKKKLKNTKTGFWEWKKIKVPVGVEDDINAKKGVNLDFVYRSMWLWYEEGILYGKNYTNRPPNKTNPHGIKFAGKHMLAVIEYLMMKRILKN
;
A
#
# COMPACT_ATOMS: atom_id res chain seq x y z
N MET A 1 -3.21 21.20 22.49
CA MET A 1 -2.35 20.06 22.92
C MET A 1 -1.39 19.69 21.80
N SER A 2 -0.10 20.00 21.95
CA SER A 2 0.94 19.66 20.98
C SER A 2 1.09 18.13 20.92
N LYS A 3 0.91 17.56 19.72
CA LYS A 3 1.11 16.13 19.50
C LYS A 3 2.61 15.87 19.36
N ARG A 4 3.25 15.31 20.40
CA ARG A 4 4.65 14.86 20.34
C ARG A 4 4.80 13.84 19.20
N PHE A 5 5.85 13.98 18.38
CA PHE A 5 6.33 12.89 17.55
C PHE A 5 7.05 11.90 18.48
N PRO A 6 6.53 10.67 18.64
CA PRO A 6 7.03 9.75 19.67
C PRO A 6 8.34 9.05 19.29
N SER A 7 8.73 9.06 18.02
CA SER A 7 9.91 8.36 17.50
C SER A 7 10.84 9.30 16.73
N ASP A 8 12.14 9.00 16.80
CA ASP A 8 13.22 9.61 16.01
C ASP A 8 13.32 9.06 14.59
N PHE A 9 12.44 8.13 14.23
CA PHE A 9 12.38 7.55 12.89
C PHE A 9 11.97 8.60 11.86
N THR A 10 12.84 8.79 10.88
CA THR A 10 12.72 9.86 9.88
C THR A 10 12.15 9.36 8.55
N LEU A 11 11.64 10.28 7.75
CA LEU A 11 11.17 9.98 6.40
C LEU A 11 12.31 9.40 5.52
N LYS A 12 13.54 9.88 5.71
CA LYS A 12 14.75 9.36 5.07
C LYS A 12 14.98 7.89 5.38
N GLN A 13 14.91 7.49 6.66
CA GLN A 13 15.07 6.09 7.05
C GLN A 13 13.97 5.21 6.45
N LEU A 14 12.73 5.70 6.38
CA LEU A 14 11.64 4.98 5.70
C LEU A 14 11.99 4.71 4.22
N VAL A 15 12.44 5.74 3.50
CA VAL A 15 12.83 5.63 2.08
C VAL A 15 14.04 4.70 1.91
N GLN A 16 15.06 4.84 2.74
CA GLN A 16 16.25 3.98 2.72
C GLN A 16 15.89 2.51 2.96
N ASN A 17 15.09 2.21 3.98
CA ASN A 17 14.59 0.84 4.23
C ASN A 17 13.81 0.29 3.05
N THR A 18 12.98 1.14 2.43
CA THR A 18 12.17 0.77 1.26
C THR A 18 13.06 0.33 0.11
N HIS A 19 14.09 1.11 -0.24
CA HIS A 19 15.02 0.77 -1.32
C HIS A 19 15.98 -0.36 -0.97
N ALA A 20 16.45 -0.45 0.29
CA ALA A 20 17.36 -1.51 0.71
C ALA A 20 16.72 -2.90 0.62
N HIS A 21 15.44 -3.02 0.97
CA HIS A 21 14.78 -4.33 1.12
C HIS A 21 13.77 -4.67 0.02
N PHE A 22 13.36 -3.70 -0.80
CA PHE A 22 12.30 -3.91 -1.81
C PHE A 22 12.66 -3.36 -3.20
N LYS A 23 13.96 -3.39 -3.57
CA LYS A 23 14.51 -2.84 -4.82
C LYS A 23 13.57 -2.95 -6.03
N ASN A 24 13.16 -4.16 -6.39
CA ASN A 24 12.41 -4.40 -7.63
C ASN A 24 10.89 -4.21 -7.50
N ARG A 25 10.38 -4.03 -6.27
CA ARG A 25 8.94 -3.98 -6.01
C ARG A 25 8.30 -2.69 -6.55
N PHE A 26 9.11 -1.65 -6.71
CA PHE A 26 8.65 -0.33 -7.13
C PHE A 26 9.13 0.07 -8.52
N ASP A 27 9.82 -0.82 -9.24
CA ASP A 27 10.29 -0.57 -10.62
C ASP A 27 9.13 -0.19 -11.56
N TYR A 28 7.97 -0.80 -11.32
CA TYR A 28 6.75 -0.52 -12.08
C TYR A 28 5.89 0.61 -11.51
N LYS A 29 6.38 1.37 -10.52
CA LYS A 29 5.58 2.44 -9.89
C LYS A 29 5.13 3.47 -10.91
N LEU A 30 5.99 3.88 -11.84
CA LEU A 30 5.69 4.89 -12.86
C LEU A 30 4.63 4.39 -13.86
N ARG A 31 4.65 3.09 -14.18
CA ARG A 31 3.66 2.44 -15.05
C ARG A 31 2.30 2.30 -14.36
N ASP A 32 2.30 1.90 -13.09
CA ASP A 32 1.08 1.56 -12.35
C ASP A 32 0.36 2.80 -11.76
N PHE A 33 1.08 3.90 -11.59
CA PHE A 33 0.55 5.15 -11.04
C PHE A 33 -0.06 6.01 -12.15
N VAL A 34 -1.27 6.52 -11.94
CA VAL A 34 -2.03 7.27 -12.97
C VAL A 34 -1.59 8.74 -13.03
N GLY A 35 -0.36 9.06 -12.62
CA GLY A 35 0.20 10.42 -12.65
C GLY A 35 -0.48 11.46 -11.76
N VAL A 36 -1.54 11.12 -11.00
CA VAL A 36 -2.25 12.09 -10.15
C VAL A 36 -1.82 11.94 -8.69
N VAL A 37 -0.81 12.72 -8.29
CA VAL A 37 -0.60 13.10 -6.88
C VAL A 37 -1.29 14.45 -6.70
N LYS A 38 -2.42 14.46 -5.99
CA LYS A 38 -3.19 15.69 -5.75
C LYS A 38 -3.21 16.01 -4.26
N VAL A 39 -2.63 17.14 -3.88
CA VAL A 39 -2.80 17.66 -2.51
C VAL A 39 -4.25 18.11 -2.33
N LYS A 40 -5.00 17.43 -1.45
CA LYS A 40 -6.39 17.77 -1.13
C LYS A 40 -6.49 18.87 -0.09
N SER A 41 -5.63 18.81 0.94
CA SER A 41 -5.60 19.82 1.99
C SER A 41 -4.23 19.88 2.67
N ILE A 42 -3.94 21.06 3.22
CA ILE A 42 -2.78 21.34 4.05
C ILE A 42 -3.32 21.93 5.36
N LYS A 43 -2.87 21.41 6.50
CA LYS A 43 -3.18 21.96 7.82
C LYS A 43 -1.89 22.20 8.59
N PHE A 44 -1.79 23.35 9.24
CA PHE A 44 -0.67 23.67 10.12
C PHE A 44 -1.00 23.23 11.55
N PHE A 45 0.01 22.83 12.30
CA PHE A 45 -0.12 22.53 13.72
C PHE A 45 1.13 22.98 14.46
N GLU A 46 0.95 23.42 15.69
CA GLU A 46 2.05 23.83 16.54
C GLU A 46 2.84 22.61 17.04
N VAL A 47 4.17 22.67 16.89
CA VAL A 47 5.10 21.73 17.50
C VAL A 47 5.71 22.35 18.75
N LYS A 48 6.11 21.54 19.74
CA LYS A 48 6.61 22.02 21.05
C LYS A 48 7.82 22.98 20.96
N THR A 49 8.53 22.98 19.84
CA THR A 49 9.68 23.85 19.57
C THR A 49 9.30 25.27 19.15
N GLY A 50 8.01 25.64 19.19
CA GLY A 50 7.51 26.93 18.67
C GLY A 50 7.48 27.01 17.14
N GLN A 51 7.80 25.91 16.46
CA GLN A 51 7.68 25.78 15.00
C GLN A 51 6.28 25.29 14.62
N PHE A 52 5.92 25.48 13.35
CA PHE A 52 4.68 24.92 12.78
C PHE A 52 4.98 23.72 11.89
N GLY A 53 4.50 22.56 12.33
CA GLY A 53 4.46 21.36 11.52
C GLY A 53 3.35 21.44 10.48
N ARG A 54 3.41 20.55 9.48
CA ARG A 54 2.45 20.52 8.37
C ARG A 54 1.86 19.14 8.20
N ARG A 55 0.54 19.09 8.09
CA ARG A 55 -0.23 17.91 7.73
C ARG A 55 -0.70 18.06 6.29
N TYR A 56 -0.38 17.07 5.47
CA TYR A 56 -0.90 16.94 4.12
C TYR A 56 -1.88 15.77 4.05
N VAL A 57 -3.00 15.99 3.36
CA VAL A 57 -3.86 14.92 2.87
C VAL A 57 -3.72 14.91 1.36
N ILE A 58 -3.19 13.83 0.81
CA ILE A 58 -2.81 13.72 -0.59
C ILE A 58 -3.54 12.54 -1.20
N GLU A 59 -4.24 12.77 -2.30
CA GLU A 59 -4.86 11.71 -3.07
C GLU A 59 -3.87 11.16 -4.08
N THR A 60 -3.86 9.83 -4.20
CA THR A 60 -3.06 9.08 -5.14
C THR A 60 -3.93 8.08 -5.89
N LYS A 61 -3.64 7.86 -7.17
CA LYS A 61 -4.40 6.95 -8.03
C LYS A 61 -3.48 5.95 -8.70
N SER A 62 -3.81 4.67 -8.63
CA SER A 62 -3.11 3.62 -9.39
C SER A 62 -4.11 2.69 -10.08
N PHE A 63 -3.69 2.12 -11.21
CA PHE A 63 -4.29 0.89 -11.69
C PHE A 63 -3.44 -0.26 -11.16
N PRO A 64 -3.99 -1.16 -10.34
CA PRO A 64 -3.25 -2.36 -10.01
C PRO A 64 -3.08 -3.21 -11.27
N GLN A 65 -1.84 -3.44 -11.71
CA GLN A 65 -1.55 -4.50 -12.66
C GLN A 65 -1.32 -5.81 -11.90
N TYR A 66 -2.31 -6.68 -11.92
CA TYR A 66 -2.22 -8.04 -11.36
C TYR A 66 -1.65 -9.06 -12.37
N SER A 67 -1.25 -8.63 -13.57
CA SER A 67 -0.61 -9.48 -14.58
C SER A 67 0.91 -9.51 -14.34
N PRO A 68 1.60 -10.68 -14.37
CA PRO A 68 1.17 -11.96 -14.94
C PRO A 68 0.53 -12.94 -13.92
N TYR A 69 0.23 -12.51 -12.69
CA TYR A 69 -0.22 -13.43 -11.64
C TYR A 69 -1.58 -14.10 -11.92
N PHE A 70 -2.36 -13.60 -12.89
CA PHE A 70 -3.57 -14.24 -13.41
C PHE A 70 -3.84 -13.89 -14.88
N THR A 71 -3.35 -14.71 -15.81
CA THR A 71 -3.75 -14.64 -17.23
C THR A 71 -4.72 -15.78 -17.53
N PRO A 72 -6.05 -15.57 -17.41
CA PRO A 72 -7.01 -16.61 -17.79
C PRO A 72 -6.89 -16.89 -19.29
N VAL A 73 -6.84 -18.18 -19.64
CA VAL A 73 -6.80 -18.63 -21.03
C VAL A 73 -8.23 -18.79 -21.56
N ASP A 74 -8.50 -18.38 -22.80
CA ASP A 74 -9.82 -18.58 -23.42
C ASP A 74 -10.05 -20.05 -23.82
N SER A 75 -11.26 -20.36 -24.32
CA SER A 75 -11.63 -21.72 -24.77
C SER A 75 -10.77 -22.24 -25.94
N ARG A 76 -9.99 -21.37 -26.59
CA ARG A 76 -9.08 -21.68 -27.69
C ARG A 76 -7.60 -21.62 -27.27
N GLY A 77 -7.30 -21.54 -25.97
CA GLY A 77 -5.93 -21.53 -25.48
C GLY A 77 -5.20 -20.18 -25.61
N ARG A 78 -5.88 -19.08 -25.95
CA ARG A 78 -5.28 -17.75 -26.01
C ARG A 78 -5.31 -17.05 -24.67
N GLU A 79 -4.21 -16.41 -24.30
CA GLU A 79 -4.11 -15.58 -23.11
C GLU A 79 -5.07 -14.39 -23.17
N ARG A 80 -6.09 -14.36 -22.30
CA ARG A 80 -6.88 -13.14 -22.09
C ARG A 80 -6.14 -12.27 -21.10
N LYS A 81 -5.60 -11.14 -21.60
CA LYS A 81 -5.14 -10.01 -20.79
C LYS A 81 -6.32 -9.32 -20.10
N LYS A 82 -7.05 -10.02 -19.21
CA LYS A 82 -8.19 -9.43 -18.49
C LYS A 82 -7.65 -8.68 -17.27
N GLN A 83 -7.32 -7.42 -17.47
CA GLN A 83 -6.93 -6.51 -16.38
C GLN A 83 -8.16 -6.20 -15.51
N LYS A 84 -8.01 -6.20 -14.17
CA LYS A 84 -9.03 -5.59 -13.31
C LYS A 84 -9.11 -4.10 -13.64
N SER A 85 -10.28 -3.62 -14.02
CA SER A 85 -10.51 -2.19 -14.33
C SER A 85 -10.69 -1.32 -13.08
N LEU A 86 -10.71 -1.93 -11.89
CA LEU A 86 -10.93 -1.21 -10.64
C LEU A 86 -9.72 -0.30 -10.35
N LYS A 87 -9.95 1.01 -10.43
CA LYS A 87 -8.98 2.02 -10.02
C LYS A 87 -8.82 2.00 -8.51
N HIS A 88 -7.57 1.98 -8.06
CA HIS A 88 -7.24 2.13 -6.65
C HIS A 88 -6.98 3.60 -6.36
N ASN A 89 -7.87 4.22 -5.59
CA ASN A 89 -7.72 5.60 -5.13
C ASN A 89 -7.43 5.56 -3.63
N TYR A 90 -6.23 5.99 -3.23
CA TYR A 90 -5.82 6.01 -1.84
C TYR A 90 -5.51 7.41 -1.38
N GLU A 91 -5.92 7.71 -0.16
CA GLU A 91 -5.51 8.91 0.55
C GLU A 91 -4.25 8.60 1.35
N ILE A 92 -3.27 9.48 1.20
CA ILE A 92 -2.03 9.50 1.94
C ILE A 92 -2.12 10.64 2.94
N TYR A 93 -2.01 10.30 4.22
CA TYR A 93 -1.91 11.26 5.30
C TYR A 93 -0.45 11.32 5.69
N ILE A 94 0.15 12.52 5.71
CA ILE A 94 1.52 12.71 6.19
C ILE A 94 1.60 13.99 7.02
N GLU A 95 2.03 13.85 8.26
CA GLU A 95 2.37 14.92 9.18
C GLU A 95 3.87 14.99 9.32
N LEU A 96 4.42 16.18 9.16
CA LEU A 96 5.85 16.45 9.23
C LEU A 96 6.10 17.49 10.30
N GLU A 97 7.10 17.25 11.14
CA GLU A 97 7.61 18.24 12.09
C GLU A 97 8.22 19.44 11.36
N SER A 98 8.90 19.17 10.25
CA SER A 98 9.61 20.13 9.42
C SER A 98 9.57 19.70 7.95
N LEU A 99 9.75 20.65 7.03
CA LEU A 99 9.79 20.37 5.59
C LEU A 99 11.13 19.77 5.14
N SER A 100 11.52 18.65 5.74
CA SER A 100 12.78 17.96 5.43
C SER A 100 12.57 16.46 5.31
N ILE A 101 13.37 15.79 4.47
CA ILE A 101 13.44 14.34 4.43
C ILE A 101 13.97 13.75 5.76
N ASN A 102 14.73 14.53 6.52
CA ASN A 102 15.23 14.13 7.84
C ASN A 102 14.19 14.41 8.95
N SER A 103 12.99 14.86 8.59
CA SER A 103 11.95 15.19 9.56
C SER A 103 11.35 13.93 10.20
N ARG A 104 11.02 14.04 11.48
CA ARG A 104 10.11 13.11 12.15
C ARG A 104 8.72 13.25 11.55
N PHE A 105 8.01 12.13 11.46
CA PHE A 105 6.75 12.11 10.75
C PHE A 105 5.72 11.17 11.39
N ARG A 106 4.46 11.40 11.04
CA ARG A 106 3.39 10.40 11.16
C ARG A 106 2.68 10.27 9.84
N ALA A 107 2.40 9.06 9.40
CA ALA A 107 1.77 8.85 8.13
C ALA A 107 0.83 7.65 8.09
N ARG A 108 0.00 7.61 7.05
CA ARG A 108 -0.88 6.48 6.73
C ARG A 108 -1.05 6.40 5.23
N GLU A 109 -1.03 5.17 4.72
CA GLU A 109 -1.39 4.86 3.34
C GLU A 109 -2.78 4.19 3.29
N GLY A 110 -3.74 4.89 2.68
CA GLY A 110 -5.15 4.48 2.64
C GLY A 110 -6.05 5.31 3.57
N SER A 111 -7.36 5.23 3.35
CA SER A 111 -8.38 5.97 4.09
C SER A 111 -8.40 5.60 5.57
N LEU A 112 -8.90 6.49 6.43
CA LEU A 112 -9.09 6.25 7.87
C LEU A 112 -10.21 5.26 8.21
N LYS A 113 -10.87 4.67 7.21
CA LYS A 113 -12.00 3.74 7.42
C LYS A 113 -11.49 2.40 7.98
N LYS A 114 -12.35 1.73 8.75
CA LYS A 114 -12.09 0.37 9.26
C LYS A 114 -11.97 -0.60 8.07
N PRO A 115 -10.89 -1.37 7.95
CA PRO A 115 -10.77 -2.41 6.94
C PRO A 115 -11.86 -3.46 7.09
N VAL A 116 -12.34 -3.97 5.95
CA VAL A 116 -13.21 -5.15 5.92
C VAL A 116 -12.33 -6.37 5.75
N PHE A 117 -12.09 -7.07 6.84
CA PHE A 117 -11.60 -8.45 6.83
C PHE A 117 -12.86 -9.31 6.87
N SER A 118 -13.24 -10.00 5.80
CA SER A 118 -14.46 -10.78 5.86
C SER A 118 -14.23 -11.96 6.81
N ALA A 119 -15.16 -12.18 7.73
CA ALA A 119 -15.17 -13.33 8.62
C ALA A 119 -16.09 -14.46 8.10
N SER A 120 -16.79 -14.29 6.96
CA SER A 120 -17.86 -15.20 6.54
C SER A 120 -17.90 -15.53 5.04
N PRO A 121 -18.33 -16.76 4.68
CA PRO A 121 -17.87 -17.53 3.53
C PRO A 121 -18.71 -17.34 2.27
N LYS A 122 -18.93 -16.09 1.84
CA LYS A 122 -19.37 -15.84 0.46
C LYS A 122 -18.17 -15.40 -0.38
N VAL A 123 -17.07 -16.14 -0.24
CA VAL A 123 -16.02 -16.15 -1.26
C VAL A 123 -16.71 -16.58 -2.54
N LYS A 124 -17.07 -15.62 -3.41
CA LYS A 124 -17.50 -15.96 -4.75
C LYS A 124 -16.31 -16.63 -5.39
N TYR A 125 -16.43 -17.88 -5.79
CA TYR A 125 -15.37 -18.56 -6.51
C TYR A 125 -15.58 -18.34 -8.00
N ARG A 126 -14.49 -18.05 -8.70
CA ARG A 126 -14.48 -18.14 -10.16
C ARG A 126 -13.78 -19.43 -10.55
N GLU A 127 -14.41 -20.21 -11.42
CA GLU A 127 -13.76 -21.35 -12.05
C GLU A 127 -12.75 -20.87 -13.08
N MET A 128 -11.53 -21.38 -12.99
CA MET A 128 -10.46 -21.12 -13.95
C MET A 128 -9.73 -22.41 -14.30
N LYS A 129 -9.25 -22.54 -15.53
CA LYS A 129 -8.38 -23.64 -15.92
C LYS A 129 -6.93 -23.25 -15.64
N LYS A 130 -6.20 -24.07 -14.88
CA LYS A 130 -4.76 -23.92 -14.65
C LYS A 130 -4.05 -25.20 -15.11
N LYS A 131 -2.95 -25.04 -15.83
CA LYS A 131 -2.08 -26.16 -16.21
C LYS A 131 -1.28 -26.58 -14.97
N LEU A 132 -1.50 -27.80 -14.51
CA LEU A 132 -0.86 -28.35 -13.30
C LEU A 132 -0.14 -29.64 -13.68
N LYS A 133 1.05 -29.84 -13.12
CA LYS A 133 1.79 -31.09 -13.30
C LYS A 133 1.09 -32.18 -12.48
N ASN A 134 0.71 -33.26 -13.14
CA ASN A 134 0.18 -34.44 -12.49
C ASN A 134 1.34 -35.14 -11.77
N THR A 135 1.24 -35.30 -10.46
CA THR A 135 2.28 -35.90 -9.63
C THR A 135 2.43 -37.40 -9.83
N LYS A 136 1.40 -38.08 -10.35
CA LYS A 136 1.45 -39.52 -10.63
C LYS A 136 2.03 -39.84 -12.00
N THR A 137 1.68 -39.06 -13.01
CA THR A 137 2.05 -39.35 -14.41
C THR A 137 3.17 -38.46 -14.92
N GLY A 138 3.52 -37.38 -14.20
CA GLY A 138 4.53 -36.41 -14.62
C GLY A 138 4.08 -35.46 -15.73
N PHE A 139 2.95 -35.73 -16.38
CA PHE A 139 2.41 -34.93 -17.48
C PHE A 139 1.67 -33.67 -17.00
N TRP A 140 1.62 -32.68 -17.87
CA TRP A 140 0.92 -31.41 -17.60
C TRP A 140 -0.53 -31.48 -18.06
N GLU A 141 -1.47 -31.29 -17.13
CA GLU A 141 -2.91 -31.37 -17.41
C GLU A 141 -3.61 -30.05 -17.09
N TRP A 142 -4.68 -29.73 -17.83
CA TRP A 142 -5.54 -28.59 -17.55
C TRP A 142 -6.60 -28.96 -16.52
N LYS A 143 -6.50 -28.42 -15.30
CA LYS A 143 -7.49 -28.65 -14.25
C LYS A 143 -8.34 -27.41 -13.99
N LYS A 144 -9.64 -27.60 -13.77
CA LYS A 144 -10.52 -26.55 -13.26
C LYS A 144 -10.20 -26.35 -11.78
N ILE A 145 -9.84 -25.13 -11.41
CA ILE A 145 -9.61 -24.72 -10.02
C ILE A 145 -10.62 -23.62 -9.68
N LYS A 146 -11.15 -23.67 -8.46
CA LYS A 146 -11.96 -22.60 -7.88
C LYS A 146 -11.02 -21.60 -7.23
N VAL A 147 -11.06 -20.36 -7.70
CA VAL A 147 -10.21 -19.28 -7.16
C VAL A 147 -11.10 -18.25 -6.48
N PRO A 148 -10.75 -17.82 -5.26
CA PRO A 148 -11.45 -16.73 -4.59
C PRO A 148 -11.52 -15.50 -5.48
N VAL A 149 -12.71 -14.99 -5.76
CA VAL A 149 -12.88 -13.63 -6.26
C VAL A 149 -12.57 -12.72 -5.09
N GLY A 150 -11.56 -11.86 -5.23
CA GLY A 150 -11.11 -10.90 -4.21
C GLY A 150 -12.16 -9.80 -3.92
N VAL A 151 -13.31 -10.19 -3.36
CA VAL A 151 -14.40 -9.29 -2.97
C VAL A 151 -13.92 -8.35 -1.86
N GLU A 152 -13.07 -8.83 -0.95
CA GLU A 152 -12.48 -8.00 0.11
C GLU A 152 -11.59 -6.89 -0.46
N ASP A 153 -10.68 -7.23 -1.37
CA ASP A 153 -9.81 -6.26 -2.03
C ASP A 153 -10.63 -5.20 -2.75
N ASP A 154 -11.67 -5.62 -3.48
CA ASP A 154 -12.51 -4.70 -4.25
C ASP A 154 -13.36 -3.80 -3.32
N ILE A 155 -13.90 -4.33 -2.21
CA ILE A 155 -14.63 -3.54 -1.21
C ILE A 155 -13.71 -2.52 -0.54
N ASN A 156 -12.52 -2.96 -0.11
CA ASN A 156 -11.57 -2.10 0.56
C ASN A 156 -11.00 -1.04 -0.40
N ALA A 157 -10.67 -1.42 -1.65
CA ALA A 157 -10.25 -0.49 -2.68
C ALA A 157 -11.30 0.58 -2.98
N LYS A 158 -12.59 0.21 -3.07
CA LYS A 158 -13.70 1.19 -3.18
C LYS A 158 -13.81 2.12 -1.98
N LYS A 159 -13.48 1.64 -0.77
CA LYS A 159 -13.41 2.45 0.45
C LYS A 159 -12.11 3.27 0.55
N GLY A 160 -11.19 3.10 -0.39
CA GLY A 160 -9.84 3.68 -0.34
C GLY A 160 -8.96 3.10 0.76
N VAL A 161 -9.30 1.95 1.33
CA VAL A 161 -8.48 1.22 2.31
C VAL A 161 -7.40 0.45 1.55
N ASN A 162 -6.13 0.69 1.89
CA ASN A 162 -5.01 -0.07 1.33
C ASN A 162 -4.71 -1.29 2.22
N LEU A 163 -5.14 -2.48 1.79
CA LEU A 163 -4.91 -3.72 2.53
C LEU A 163 -3.44 -4.13 2.56
N ASP A 164 -2.63 -3.79 1.55
CA ASP A 164 -1.19 -4.09 1.57
C ASP A 164 -0.50 -3.35 2.72
N PHE A 165 -0.84 -2.06 2.91
CA PHE A 165 -0.39 -1.28 4.06
C PHE A 165 -0.87 -1.87 5.39
N VAL A 166 -2.17 -2.20 5.49
CA VAL A 166 -2.77 -2.80 6.69
C VAL A 166 -2.05 -4.09 7.09
N TYR A 167 -1.80 -4.99 6.14
CA TYR A 167 -1.22 -6.29 6.43
C TYR A 167 0.30 -6.27 6.62
N ARG A 168 1.04 -5.30 6.07
CA ARG A 168 2.52 -5.32 6.09
C ARG A 168 3.16 -4.29 7.00
N SER A 169 2.53 -3.13 7.16
CA SER A 169 3.20 -1.96 7.73
C SER A 169 2.43 -1.31 8.87
N MET A 170 1.09 -1.38 8.90
CA MET A 170 0.27 -0.66 9.88
C MET A 170 0.65 -0.95 11.33
N TRP A 171 0.86 -2.23 11.68
CA TRP A 171 1.28 -2.61 13.03
C TRP A 171 2.67 -2.04 13.36
N LEU A 172 3.65 -2.20 12.47
CA LEU A 172 5.02 -1.74 12.68
C LEU A 172 5.11 -0.21 12.79
N TRP A 173 4.29 0.49 12.02
CA TRP A 173 4.20 1.95 12.09
C TRP A 173 3.52 2.40 13.39
N TYR A 174 2.58 1.62 13.91
CA TYR A 174 1.95 1.90 15.19
C TYR A 174 2.93 1.73 16.35
N GLU A 175 3.67 0.62 16.38
CA GLU A 175 4.69 0.35 17.40
C GLU A 175 5.79 1.40 17.38
N GLU A 176 6.20 1.85 16.19
CA GLU A 176 7.18 2.93 16.05
C GLU A 176 6.56 4.32 16.33
N GLY A 177 5.25 4.41 16.55
CA GLY A 177 4.57 5.69 16.78
C GLY A 177 4.54 6.65 15.58
N ILE A 178 4.88 6.15 14.38
CA ILE A 178 4.79 6.88 13.10
C ILE A 178 3.45 6.67 12.39
N LEU A 179 2.52 5.86 12.94
CA LEU A 179 1.20 5.68 12.36
C LEU A 179 0.31 6.91 12.59
N TYR A 180 -0.27 7.43 11.51
CA TYR A 180 -1.34 8.41 11.57
C TYR A 180 -2.72 7.72 11.69
N GLY A 181 -3.47 8.10 12.72
CA GLY A 181 -4.81 7.61 12.99
C GLY A 181 -4.85 6.29 13.75
N LYS A 182 -6.00 5.61 13.72
CA LYS A 182 -6.24 4.38 14.49
C LYS A 182 -5.44 3.20 13.92
N ASN A 183 -4.88 2.36 14.78
CA ASN A 183 -4.39 1.03 14.39
C ASN A 183 -5.58 0.06 14.27
N TYR A 184 -5.65 -0.70 13.17
CA TYR A 184 -6.66 -1.73 12.94
C TYR A 184 -6.10 -3.16 12.98
N THR A 185 -4.82 -3.28 13.27
CA THR A 185 -4.13 -4.56 13.46
C THR A 185 -4.01 -4.85 14.96
N ASN A 186 -3.98 -6.13 15.31
CA ASN A 186 -3.84 -6.60 16.70
C ASN A 186 -2.58 -7.45 16.92
N ARG A 187 -1.74 -7.61 15.89
CA ARG A 187 -0.54 -8.44 15.94
C ARG A 187 0.49 -8.02 14.89
N PRO A 188 1.78 -8.35 15.10
CA PRO A 188 2.81 -8.13 14.10
C PRO A 188 2.56 -8.90 12.80
N PRO A 189 3.05 -8.39 11.66
CA PRO A 189 2.83 -8.94 10.32
C PRO A 189 3.75 -10.14 10.02
N ASN A 190 3.73 -11.18 10.86
CA ASN A 190 4.70 -12.29 10.80
C ASN A 190 4.73 -13.06 9.47
N LYS A 191 3.64 -13.04 8.68
CA LYS A 191 3.58 -13.73 7.37
C LYS A 191 3.95 -12.84 6.20
N THR A 192 3.59 -11.56 6.28
CA THR A 192 3.60 -10.61 5.15
C THR A 192 4.79 -9.65 5.22
N ASN A 193 5.40 -9.52 6.40
CA ASN A 193 6.63 -8.78 6.70
C ASN A 193 7.32 -9.39 7.94
N PRO A 194 7.88 -10.62 7.82
CA PRO A 194 8.45 -11.37 8.94
C PRO A 194 9.65 -10.69 9.61
N HIS A 195 10.37 -9.85 8.87
CA HIS A 195 11.57 -9.14 9.36
C HIS A 195 11.24 -7.83 10.07
N GLY A 196 9.96 -7.47 10.21
CA GLY A 196 9.56 -6.25 10.92
C GLY A 196 10.03 -4.95 10.26
N ILE A 197 10.25 -4.96 8.94
CA ILE A 197 10.85 -3.82 8.24
C ILE A 197 9.83 -2.69 8.12
N LYS A 198 10.19 -1.48 8.56
CA LYS A 198 9.39 -0.28 8.34
C LYS A 198 9.70 0.27 6.95
N PHE A 199 8.76 0.12 6.03
CA PHE A 199 8.91 0.58 4.64
C PHE A 199 7.66 1.32 4.14
N ALA A 200 7.83 2.13 3.10
CA ALA A 200 6.77 2.84 2.38
C ALA A 200 6.17 1.94 1.29
N GLY A 201 4.84 1.89 1.22
CA GLY A 201 4.16 1.32 0.06
C GLY A 201 4.33 2.20 -1.17
N LYS A 202 3.91 1.70 -2.33
CA LYS A 202 4.13 2.37 -3.62
C LYS A 202 3.53 3.77 -3.66
N HIS A 203 2.37 3.97 -3.02
CA HIS A 203 1.69 5.27 -3.03
C HIS A 203 2.36 6.26 -2.07
N MET A 204 2.79 5.80 -0.89
CA MET A 204 3.57 6.65 0.02
C MET A 204 4.88 7.07 -0.63
N LEU A 205 5.62 6.15 -1.24
CA LEU A 205 6.89 6.45 -1.90
C LEU A 205 6.70 7.49 -3.03
N ALA A 206 5.67 7.32 -3.87
CA ALA A 206 5.34 8.29 -4.92
C ALA A 206 5.01 9.68 -4.36
N VAL A 207 4.34 9.76 -3.20
CA VAL A 207 4.07 11.05 -2.53
C VAL A 207 5.35 11.68 -2.03
N ILE A 208 6.23 10.93 -1.36
CA ILE A 208 7.50 11.45 -0.86
C ILE A 208 8.34 11.99 -2.02
N GLU A 209 8.48 11.22 -3.09
CA GLU A 209 9.20 11.63 -4.30
C GLU A 209 8.58 12.87 -4.94
N TYR A 210 7.26 12.94 -5.06
CA TYR A 210 6.57 14.13 -5.56
C TYR A 210 6.88 15.37 -4.72
N LEU A 211 6.83 15.26 -3.39
CA LEU A 211 7.12 16.38 -2.50
C LEU A 211 8.59 16.82 -2.59
N MET A 212 9.53 15.89 -2.77
CA MET A 212 10.94 16.20 -3.03
C MET A 212 11.13 16.89 -4.39
N MET A 213 10.55 16.35 -5.47
CA MET A 213 10.63 16.93 -6.82
C MET A 213 10.04 18.35 -6.87
N LYS A 214 8.98 18.61 -6.11
CA LYS A 214 8.38 19.95 -5.97
C LYS A 214 9.14 20.87 -5.01
N ARG A 215 10.29 20.44 -4.48
CA ARG A 215 11.11 21.16 -3.48
C ARG A 215 10.32 21.56 -2.23
N ILE A 216 9.25 20.82 -1.92
CA ILE A 216 8.48 20.97 -0.69
C ILE A 216 9.24 20.30 0.45
N LEU A 217 9.77 19.10 0.23
CA LEU A 217 10.72 18.46 1.14
C LEU A 217 12.14 18.89 0.77
N LYS A 218 12.85 19.49 1.71
CA LYS A 218 14.27 19.83 1.59
C LYS A 218 15.12 18.63 2.00
N ASN A 219 16.29 18.49 1.38
CA ASN A 219 17.29 17.49 1.79
C ASN A 219 17.92 17.86 3.14
#